data_AF-A0A2S6Q4C6-F1
#
_entry.id   AF-A0A2S6Q4C6-F1
#
_cell.length_a   1.000
_cell.length_b   1.000
_cell.length_c   1.000
_cell.angle_alpha   90.00
_cell.angle_beta   90.00
_cell.angle_gamma   90.00
#
_symmetry.space_group_name_H-M   'P 1'
#
loop_
_entity.id
_entity.type
_entity.pdbx_description
1 polymer ?
#
loop_
_entity_poly.entity_id
_entity_poly.type
_entity_poly.pdbx_seq_one_letter_code
_entity_poly.pdbx_strand_id
1 'polypeptide(L)'
;MIKENYNLQELSTFNIGGPAQYYAEVETQQQLIEAVKYAKQNSLNITVLGSASNVIISDEGIKGLVIRLANTNIEQTENTLTAGAGLIWDDFVKYSVKLGLYGIENLSLIPGTVGASAVQNIGAYGQEVAETIKTVYALDKKTMQFVELSNKECEFAYRKSIFNSTEKGRYIIYKISYQLNDNGEFSLGYQDMAYFRDDVNLSLDKIRSEIIKIRTNKLPDYNVLPNVGSFFKNLVLEKSEFTNLVEKAKDIDAKKAEKLKSFETSRDTVKVPTALLIDLCGLKGYKAENIGIYEKHALIVINHSKKGTCQDVLDFTKFVQNSIYDKLGVMIYPEPTVIN
;
A
#
# COMPACT_ATOMS: atom_id res chain seq x y z
N MET A 1 17.79 18.74 -15.06
CA MET A 1 16.65 18.22 -14.26
C MET A 1 16.71 16.70 -14.07
N ILE A 2 17.58 15.98 -14.79
CA ILE A 2 17.88 14.57 -14.55
C ILE A 2 19.18 14.49 -13.75
N LYS A 3 19.19 13.68 -12.69
CA LYS A 3 20.35 13.39 -11.84
C LYS A 3 20.82 11.97 -12.12
N GLU A 4 22.13 11.74 -12.14
CA GLU A 4 22.72 10.40 -12.25
C GLU A 4 23.03 9.83 -10.87
N ASN A 5 22.99 8.50 -10.74
CA ASN A 5 23.39 7.77 -9.52
C ASN A 5 22.72 8.32 -8.24
N TYR A 6 21.44 8.65 -8.32
CA TYR A 6 20.71 9.28 -7.22
C TYR A 6 20.33 8.25 -6.15
N ASN A 7 20.72 8.48 -4.90
CA ASN A 7 20.42 7.55 -3.81
C ASN A 7 18.91 7.48 -3.52
N LEU A 8 18.29 6.32 -3.70
CA LEU A 8 16.86 6.11 -3.44
C LEU A 8 16.55 5.66 -2.01
N GLN A 9 17.55 5.29 -1.22
CA GLN A 9 17.36 4.75 0.14
C GLN A 9 16.52 5.70 1.01
N GLU A 10 16.83 7.00 0.97
CA GLU A 10 16.15 8.03 1.76
C GLU A 10 14.71 8.29 1.31
N LEU A 11 14.34 7.85 0.10
CA LEU A 11 12.98 7.98 -0.42
C LEU A 11 12.09 6.78 -0.07
N SER A 12 12.69 5.69 0.44
CA SER A 12 12.03 4.44 0.80
C SER A 12 11.57 4.47 2.26
N THR A 13 10.31 4.16 2.53
CA THR A 13 9.84 4.01 3.93
C THR A 13 10.52 2.85 4.64
N PHE A 14 11.13 1.92 3.89
CA PHE A 14 11.91 0.84 4.46
C PHE A 14 13.36 1.21 4.78
N ASN A 15 13.81 2.39 4.31
CA ASN A 15 15.20 2.84 4.39
C ASN A 15 16.19 1.83 3.80
N ILE A 16 15.80 1.21 2.69
CA ILE A 16 16.56 0.22 1.92
C ILE A 16 16.48 0.58 0.45
N GLY A 17 17.62 0.53 -0.24
CA GLY A 17 17.72 0.75 -1.67
C GLY A 17 19.10 1.21 -2.12
N GLY A 18 19.41 0.95 -3.38
CA GLY A 18 20.57 1.48 -4.09
C GLY A 18 20.24 2.73 -4.93
N PRO A 19 21.16 3.13 -5.83
CA PRO A 19 21.00 4.33 -6.63
C PRO A 19 20.06 4.14 -7.83
N ALA A 20 19.30 5.16 -8.22
CA ALA A 20 18.74 5.23 -9.57
C ALA A 20 19.85 5.56 -10.57
N GLN A 21 19.93 4.84 -11.69
CA GLN A 21 20.84 5.18 -12.78
C GLN A 21 20.59 6.63 -13.24
N TYR A 22 19.32 6.97 -13.49
CA TYR A 22 18.85 8.33 -13.71
C TYR A 22 17.63 8.61 -12.84
N TYR A 23 17.51 9.83 -12.33
CA TYR A 23 16.38 10.29 -11.52
C TYR A 23 15.87 11.63 -12.02
N ALA A 24 14.55 11.74 -12.19
CA ALA A 24 13.86 12.98 -12.51
C ALA A 24 12.73 13.23 -11.50
N GLU A 25 12.70 14.44 -10.96
CA GLU A 25 11.59 14.96 -10.19
C GLU A 25 10.76 15.89 -11.07
N VAL A 26 9.45 15.69 -11.10
CA VAL A 26 8.56 16.25 -12.12
C VAL A 26 7.36 16.93 -11.47
N GLU A 27 7.21 18.24 -11.70
CA GLU A 27 6.13 19.07 -11.16
C GLU A 27 5.08 19.45 -12.21
N THR A 28 5.44 19.41 -13.50
CA THR A 28 4.56 19.85 -14.60
C THR A 28 4.37 18.76 -15.65
N GLN A 29 3.26 18.84 -16.39
CA GLN A 29 3.01 17.95 -17.53
C GLN A 29 4.12 18.02 -18.59
N GLN A 30 4.66 19.21 -18.83
CA GLN A 30 5.76 19.42 -19.79
C GLN A 30 7.03 18.70 -19.35
N GLN A 31 7.43 18.85 -18.09
CA GLN A 31 8.56 18.13 -17.51
C GLN A 31 8.36 16.60 -17.57
N LEU A 32 7.12 16.11 -17.37
CA LEU A 32 6.83 14.69 -17.48
C LEU A 32 7.06 14.18 -18.92
N ILE A 33 6.55 14.91 -19.91
CA ILE A 33 6.76 14.57 -21.33
C ILE A 33 8.25 14.58 -21.67
N GLU A 34 9.00 15.59 -21.22
CA GLU A 34 10.44 15.71 -21.44
C GLU A 34 11.21 14.54 -20.81
N ALA A 35 10.89 14.16 -19.58
CA ALA A 35 11.50 13.01 -18.91
C ALA A 35 11.24 11.69 -19.66
N VAL A 36 10.00 11.46 -20.12
CA VAL A 36 9.66 10.26 -20.89
C VAL A 36 10.33 10.28 -22.28
N LYS A 37 10.43 11.45 -22.93
CA LYS A 37 11.16 11.59 -24.20
C LYS A 37 12.64 11.29 -24.03
N TYR A 38 13.27 11.81 -22.98
CA TYR A 38 14.67 11.53 -22.66
C TYR A 38 14.91 10.03 -22.48
N ALA A 39 14.04 9.35 -21.71
CA ALA A 39 14.15 7.91 -21.53
C ALA A 39 14.00 7.15 -22.86
N LYS A 40 13.04 7.52 -23.72
CA LYS A 40 12.87 6.90 -25.05
C LYS A 40 14.10 7.12 -25.94
N GLN A 41 14.64 8.33 -26.00
CA GLN A 41 15.81 8.66 -26.82
C GLN A 41 17.07 7.88 -26.39
N ASN A 42 17.20 7.61 -25.09
CA ASN A 42 18.33 6.87 -24.52
C ASN A 42 18.04 5.38 -24.30
N SER A 43 16.91 4.86 -24.80
CA SER A 43 16.49 3.46 -24.61
C SER A 43 16.47 3.01 -23.15
N LEU A 44 16.06 3.90 -22.24
CA LEU A 44 15.98 3.66 -20.81
C LEU A 44 14.61 3.13 -20.40
N ASN A 45 14.59 2.11 -19.54
CA ASN A 45 13.38 1.73 -18.82
C ASN A 45 12.92 2.87 -17.92
N ILE A 46 11.61 2.99 -17.69
CA ILE A 46 11.04 4.00 -16.80
C ILE A 46 10.39 3.30 -15.61
N THR A 47 10.82 3.69 -14.41
CA THR A 47 10.19 3.31 -13.14
C THR A 47 9.58 4.55 -12.51
N VAL A 48 8.29 4.51 -12.19
CA VAL A 48 7.61 5.60 -11.47
C VAL A 48 7.63 5.28 -9.98
N LEU A 49 8.11 6.22 -9.17
CA LEU A 49 8.25 6.03 -7.73
C LEU A 49 7.53 7.15 -6.96
N GLY A 50 6.58 6.78 -6.11
CA GLY A 50 5.99 7.67 -5.12
C GLY A 50 6.85 7.73 -3.86
N SER A 51 6.23 7.60 -2.68
CA SER A 51 6.96 7.52 -1.39
C SER A 51 7.61 6.14 -1.13
N ALA A 52 7.64 5.25 -2.13
CA ALA A 52 8.17 3.89 -2.00
C ALA A 52 7.66 3.11 -0.77
N SER A 53 6.40 3.34 -0.37
CA SER A 53 5.80 2.73 0.83
C SER A 53 5.31 1.30 0.65
N ASN A 54 5.41 0.75 -0.56
CA ASN A 54 5.02 -0.62 -0.89
C ASN A 54 5.96 -1.30 -1.91
N VAL A 55 7.24 -0.93 -1.89
CA VAL A 55 8.28 -1.54 -2.73
C VAL A 55 9.54 -1.78 -1.93
N ILE A 56 10.33 -2.75 -2.36
CA ILE A 56 11.69 -2.98 -1.85
C ILE A 56 12.64 -2.63 -2.98
N ILE A 57 13.49 -1.63 -2.77
CA ILE A 57 14.43 -1.18 -3.79
C ILE A 57 15.67 -2.07 -3.69
N SER A 58 16.11 -2.63 -4.82
CA SER A 58 17.33 -3.44 -4.91
C SER A 58 18.55 -2.67 -4.39
N ASP A 59 19.49 -3.38 -3.76
CA ASP A 59 20.77 -2.81 -3.31
C ASP A 59 21.63 -2.32 -4.49
N GLU A 60 21.48 -2.97 -5.65
CA GLU A 60 22.12 -2.53 -6.90
C GLU A 60 21.48 -1.26 -7.48
N GLY A 61 20.34 -0.85 -6.94
CA GLY A 61 19.59 0.30 -7.42
C GLY A 61 18.59 -0.04 -8.53
N ILE A 62 18.20 0.98 -9.30
CA ILE A 62 17.22 0.86 -10.38
C ILE A 62 17.86 1.29 -11.70
N LYS A 63 17.90 0.38 -12.68
CA LYS A 63 18.38 0.70 -14.03
C LYS A 63 17.34 1.52 -14.81
N GLY A 64 17.82 2.47 -15.61
CA GLY A 64 17.00 3.39 -16.38
C GLY A 64 16.64 4.68 -15.64
N LEU A 65 15.49 5.27 -15.98
CA LEU A 65 15.01 6.52 -15.42
C LEU A 65 13.94 6.27 -14.36
N VAL A 66 14.23 6.67 -13.13
CA VAL A 66 13.24 6.81 -12.07
C VAL A 66 12.59 8.18 -12.17
N ILE A 67 11.26 8.21 -12.27
CA ILE A 67 10.46 9.44 -12.27
C ILE A 67 9.68 9.52 -10.95
N ARG A 68 9.86 10.62 -10.22
CA ARG A 68 9.03 10.98 -9.06
C ARG A 68 8.15 12.17 -9.40
N LEU A 69 6.86 12.05 -9.13
CA LEU A 69 5.91 13.15 -9.29
C LEU A 69 5.96 14.03 -8.04
N ALA A 70 6.11 15.34 -8.25
CA ALA A 70 6.19 16.38 -7.23
C ALA A 70 5.07 17.42 -7.36
N ASN A 71 4.12 17.21 -8.28
CA ASN A 71 2.93 18.04 -8.36
C ASN A 71 1.96 17.74 -7.20
N THR A 72 1.75 18.72 -6.33
CA THR A 72 1.01 18.57 -5.05
C THR A 72 -0.25 19.42 -4.94
N ASN A 73 -0.58 20.21 -5.98
CA ASN A 73 -1.74 21.10 -5.98
C ASN A 73 -3.06 20.33 -5.81
N ILE A 74 -4.01 20.97 -5.14
CA ILE A 74 -5.39 20.51 -5.00
C ILE A 74 -6.31 21.55 -5.62
N GLU A 75 -7.19 21.12 -6.51
CA GLU A 75 -8.26 21.91 -7.12
C GLU A 75 -9.60 21.41 -6.58
N GLN A 76 -10.50 22.31 -6.19
CA GLN A 76 -11.85 21.97 -5.75
C GLN A 76 -12.88 22.48 -6.76
N THR A 77 -13.86 21.65 -7.10
CA THR A 77 -15.04 22.03 -7.86
C THR A 77 -16.24 21.37 -7.20
N GLU A 78 -17.09 22.16 -6.54
CA GLU A 78 -18.17 21.65 -5.68
C GLU A 78 -17.62 20.67 -4.62
N ASN A 79 -18.09 19.43 -4.63
CA ASN A 79 -17.65 18.32 -3.78
C ASN A 79 -16.62 17.40 -4.47
N THR A 80 -16.10 17.78 -5.64
CA THR A 80 -15.00 17.08 -6.31
C THR A 80 -13.67 17.71 -5.93
N LEU A 81 -12.74 16.91 -5.41
CA LEU A 81 -11.34 17.31 -5.19
C LEU A 81 -10.42 16.65 -6.22
N THR A 82 -9.62 17.44 -6.92
CA THR A 82 -8.61 16.96 -7.86
C THR A 82 -7.22 17.22 -7.29
N ALA A 83 -6.45 16.18 -7.03
CA ALA A 83 -5.16 16.28 -6.39
C ALA A 83 -4.02 15.76 -7.29
N GLY A 84 -2.89 16.46 -7.26
CA GLY A 84 -1.67 16.05 -7.96
C GLY A 84 -1.10 14.74 -7.42
N ALA A 85 -0.53 13.92 -8.30
CA ALA A 85 -0.06 12.57 -7.99
C ALA A 85 1.09 12.53 -6.98
N GLY A 86 1.84 13.62 -6.83
CA GLY A 86 2.93 13.75 -5.87
C GLY A 86 2.50 14.09 -4.45
N LEU A 87 1.24 14.52 -4.24
CA LEU A 87 0.72 14.87 -2.92
C LEU A 87 0.72 13.66 -1.98
N ILE A 88 1.18 13.84 -0.75
CA ILE A 88 1.11 12.81 0.29
C ILE A 88 -0.36 12.47 0.58
N TRP A 89 -0.67 11.19 0.57
CA TRP A 89 -2.05 10.71 0.67
C TRP A 89 -2.74 11.20 1.96
N ASP A 90 -2.07 11.09 3.12
CA ASP A 90 -2.71 11.47 4.37
C ASP A 90 -2.90 12.99 4.52
N ASP A 91 -2.06 13.80 3.87
CA ASP A 91 -2.27 15.25 3.79
C ASP A 91 -3.52 15.58 2.95
N PHE A 92 -3.77 14.81 1.89
CA PHE A 92 -5.00 14.91 1.11
C PHE A 92 -6.26 14.53 1.92
N VAL A 93 -6.22 13.42 2.67
CA VAL A 93 -7.33 13.02 3.56
C VAL A 93 -7.57 14.06 4.64
N LYS A 94 -6.50 14.60 5.25
CA LYS A 94 -6.60 15.70 6.23
C LYS A 94 -7.27 16.93 5.63
N TYR A 95 -6.92 17.26 4.38
CA TYR A 95 -7.51 18.39 3.66
C TYR A 95 -9.00 18.18 3.39
N SER A 96 -9.42 16.99 2.94
CA SER A 96 -10.85 16.70 2.70
C SER A 96 -11.69 16.77 3.99
N VAL A 97 -11.17 16.20 5.09
CA VAL A 97 -11.81 16.24 6.40
C VAL A 97 -11.99 17.67 6.89
N LYS A 98 -10.97 18.53 6.71
CA LYS A 98 -11.04 19.96 7.07
C LYS A 98 -12.13 20.71 6.29
N LEU A 99 -12.42 20.29 5.06
CA LEU A 99 -13.49 20.85 4.24
C LEU A 99 -14.88 20.29 4.57
N GLY A 100 -14.98 19.34 5.51
CA GLY A 100 -16.24 18.66 5.80
C GLY A 100 -16.67 17.67 4.73
N LEU A 101 -15.74 17.18 3.90
CA LEU A 101 -16.03 16.25 2.81
C LEU A 101 -15.83 14.79 3.24
N TYR A 102 -16.87 13.99 3.04
CA TYR A 102 -16.96 12.58 3.39
C TYR A 102 -16.52 11.69 2.22
N GLY A 103 -15.98 10.50 2.53
CA GLY A 103 -15.72 9.43 1.57
C GLY A 103 -14.28 8.92 1.55
N ILE A 104 -13.35 9.51 2.30
CA ILE A 104 -11.95 9.01 2.38
C ILE A 104 -11.37 9.04 3.80
N GLU A 105 -12.17 9.39 4.81
CA GLU A 105 -11.76 9.45 6.21
C GLU A 105 -11.27 8.09 6.74
N ASN A 106 -11.85 6.98 6.28
CA ASN A 106 -11.44 5.61 6.64
C ASN A 106 -10.03 5.25 6.10
N LEU A 107 -9.53 6.02 5.13
CA LEU A 107 -8.21 5.85 4.52
C LEU A 107 -7.13 6.72 5.18
N SER A 108 -7.43 7.29 6.35
CA SER A 108 -6.49 8.10 7.13
C SER A 108 -5.21 7.32 7.49
N LEU A 109 -4.08 8.02 7.46
CA LEU A 109 -2.73 7.58 7.81
C LEU A 109 -2.23 6.38 6.99
N ILE A 110 -2.74 6.21 5.75
CA ILE A 110 -2.11 5.33 4.75
C ILE A 110 -0.87 6.05 4.18
N PRO A 111 0.34 5.48 4.26
CA PRO A 111 1.53 6.07 3.66
C PRO A 111 1.50 6.00 2.13
N GLY A 112 2.15 6.95 1.47
CA GLY A 112 2.26 7.00 0.00
C GLY A 112 1.75 8.32 -0.56
N THR A 113 1.53 8.34 -1.87
CA THR A 113 1.05 9.52 -2.59
C THR A 113 -0.31 9.28 -3.21
N VAL A 114 -1.01 10.37 -3.53
CA VAL A 114 -2.28 10.37 -4.27
C VAL A 114 -2.17 9.56 -5.55
N GLY A 115 -1.09 9.67 -6.33
CA GLY A 115 -0.95 8.91 -7.58
C GLY A 115 -0.90 7.39 -7.36
N ALA A 116 -0.26 6.96 -6.26
CA ALA A 116 -0.15 5.55 -5.92
C ALA A 116 -1.47 4.94 -5.39
N SER A 117 -2.41 5.76 -4.91
CA SER A 117 -3.67 5.31 -4.32
C SER A 117 -4.48 4.43 -5.29
N ALA A 118 -4.55 4.83 -6.56
CA ALA A 118 -5.28 4.13 -7.60
C ALA A 118 -4.55 2.87 -8.10
N VAL A 119 -3.22 2.79 -8.02
CA VAL A 119 -2.46 1.67 -8.60
C VAL A 119 -2.89 0.34 -8.00
N GLN A 120 -3.06 0.30 -6.69
CA GLN A 120 -3.49 -0.89 -5.97
C GLN A 120 -4.89 -0.76 -5.37
N ASN A 121 -5.67 0.27 -5.73
CA ASN A 121 -6.95 0.54 -5.07
C ASN A 121 -6.81 0.44 -3.53
N ILE A 122 -6.06 1.38 -2.96
CA ILE A 122 -5.78 1.36 -1.51
C ILE A 122 -7.08 1.28 -0.73
N GLY A 123 -7.04 0.56 0.39
CA GLY A 123 -8.23 0.35 1.20
C GLY A 123 -7.88 -0.04 2.62
N ALA A 124 -8.67 0.47 3.56
CA ALA A 124 -8.56 0.22 4.98
C ALA A 124 -9.93 0.42 5.63
N TYR A 125 -10.17 -0.26 6.76
CA TYR A 125 -11.37 -0.08 7.58
C TYR A 125 -12.69 -0.18 6.79
N GLY A 126 -12.77 -1.11 5.83
CA GLY A 126 -13.99 -1.37 5.06
C GLY A 126 -14.28 -0.37 3.93
N GLN A 127 -13.34 0.53 3.62
CA GLN A 127 -13.41 1.44 2.50
C GLN A 127 -12.27 1.18 1.52
N GLU A 128 -12.56 1.32 0.22
CA GLU A 128 -11.59 1.34 -0.86
C GLU A 128 -11.63 2.69 -1.60
N VAL A 129 -10.48 3.16 -2.07
CA VAL A 129 -10.39 4.47 -2.73
C VAL A 129 -11.18 4.55 -4.04
N ALA A 130 -11.37 3.40 -4.71
CA ALA A 130 -12.21 3.31 -5.90
C ALA A 130 -13.66 3.73 -5.67
N GLU A 131 -14.16 3.74 -4.42
CA GLU A 131 -15.51 4.21 -4.09
C GLU A 131 -15.68 5.72 -4.35
N THR A 132 -14.57 6.48 -4.36
CA THR A 132 -14.60 7.94 -4.55
C THR A 132 -13.86 8.42 -5.80
N ILE A 133 -12.99 7.61 -6.41
CA ILE A 133 -12.31 8.02 -7.66
C ILE A 133 -13.34 8.28 -8.77
N LYS A 134 -13.33 9.50 -9.31
CA LYS A 134 -14.13 9.90 -10.47
C LYS A 134 -13.35 9.70 -11.77
N THR A 135 -12.16 10.28 -11.82
CA THR A 135 -11.31 10.32 -13.02
C THR A 135 -9.83 10.23 -12.63
N VAL A 136 -9.07 9.40 -13.34
CA VAL A 136 -7.61 9.33 -13.28
C VAL A 136 -7.02 10.00 -14.51
N TYR A 137 -6.20 11.04 -14.31
CA TYR A 137 -5.50 11.74 -15.38
C TYR A 137 -4.08 11.19 -15.46
N ALA A 138 -3.72 10.62 -16.61
CA ALA A 138 -2.44 9.96 -16.78
C ALA A 138 -1.79 10.30 -18.13
N LEU A 139 -0.46 10.26 -18.19
CA LEU A 139 0.27 10.20 -19.44
C LEU A 139 0.26 8.76 -19.95
N ASP A 140 -0.30 8.52 -21.13
CA ASP A 140 -0.16 7.24 -21.83
C ASP A 140 1.20 7.20 -22.56
N LYS A 141 2.13 6.35 -22.10
CA LYS A 141 3.46 6.24 -22.72
C LYS A 141 3.43 5.68 -24.14
N LYS A 142 2.35 5.01 -24.57
CA LYS A 142 2.22 4.52 -25.95
C LYS A 142 1.92 5.69 -26.90
N THR A 143 0.91 6.50 -26.59
CA THR A 143 0.46 7.61 -27.45
C THR A 143 1.21 8.92 -27.19
N MET A 144 1.90 9.03 -26.05
CA MET A 144 2.52 10.26 -25.55
C MET A 144 1.50 11.40 -25.33
N GLN A 145 0.25 11.06 -25.03
CA GLN A 145 -0.82 12.00 -24.75
C GLN A 145 -1.32 11.82 -23.32
N PHE A 146 -1.80 12.92 -22.73
CA PHE A 146 -2.57 12.85 -21.51
C PHE A 146 -3.97 12.32 -21.82
N VAL A 147 -4.40 11.35 -21.02
CA VAL A 147 -5.71 10.71 -21.12
C VAL A 147 -6.45 10.84 -19.80
N GLU A 148 -7.77 10.81 -19.91
CA GLU A 148 -8.68 10.74 -18.77
C GLU A 148 -9.28 9.34 -18.74
N LEU A 149 -9.11 8.64 -17.63
CA LEU A 149 -9.66 7.31 -17.41
C LEU A 149 -10.76 7.42 -16.36
N SER A 150 -11.98 7.05 -16.73
CA SER A 150 -13.08 6.94 -15.78
C SER A 150 -12.82 5.85 -14.74
N ASN A 151 -13.56 5.89 -13.63
CA ASN A 151 -13.54 4.83 -12.62
C ASN A 151 -13.71 3.42 -13.24
N LYS A 152 -14.67 3.27 -14.15
CA LYS A 152 -14.96 2.01 -14.82
C LYS A 152 -13.80 1.52 -15.68
N GLU A 153 -13.14 2.40 -16.41
CA GLU A 153 -11.98 2.07 -17.25
C GLU A 153 -10.75 1.67 -16.44
N CYS A 154 -10.66 2.08 -15.16
CA CYS A 154 -9.57 1.70 -14.28
C CYS A 154 -9.67 0.25 -13.76
N GLU A 155 -10.81 -0.42 -13.94
CA GLU A 155 -11.09 -1.82 -13.55
C GLU A 155 -10.62 -2.15 -12.12
N PHE A 156 -11.02 -1.32 -11.15
CA PHE A 156 -10.64 -1.52 -9.76
C PHE A 156 -11.22 -2.82 -9.17
N ALA A 157 -10.41 -3.51 -8.38
CA ALA A 157 -10.81 -4.65 -7.55
C ALA A 157 -9.91 -4.70 -6.30
N TYR A 158 -10.09 -5.71 -5.44
CA TYR A 158 -9.29 -5.86 -4.22
C TYR A 158 -7.78 -5.91 -4.56
N ARG A 159 -7.05 -4.87 -4.13
CA ARG A 159 -5.61 -4.68 -4.38
C ARG A 159 -5.21 -4.66 -5.86
N LYS A 160 -6.14 -4.30 -6.76
CA LYS A 160 -5.97 -4.42 -8.22
C LYS A 160 -6.58 -3.24 -8.99
N SER A 161 -5.95 -2.89 -10.11
CA SER A 161 -6.44 -1.98 -11.15
C SER A 161 -5.79 -2.35 -12.49
N ILE A 162 -6.15 -1.69 -13.60
CA ILE A 162 -5.39 -1.86 -14.87
C ILE A 162 -3.91 -1.48 -14.70
N PHE A 163 -3.57 -0.55 -13.81
CA PHE A 163 -2.22 0.00 -13.63
C PHE A 163 -1.23 -1.01 -13.06
N ASN A 164 -1.72 -2.00 -12.30
CA ASN A 164 -0.91 -3.08 -11.76
C ASN A 164 -1.21 -4.46 -12.37
N SER A 165 -2.06 -4.50 -13.41
CA SER A 165 -2.45 -5.74 -14.09
C SER A 165 -2.31 -5.63 -15.61
N THR A 166 -3.40 -5.43 -16.35
CA THR A 166 -3.48 -5.52 -17.81
C THR A 166 -2.65 -4.47 -18.55
N GLU A 167 -2.48 -3.29 -17.96
CA GLU A 167 -1.76 -2.15 -18.55
C GLU A 167 -0.56 -1.73 -17.68
N LYS A 168 0.03 -2.71 -16.97
CA LYS A 168 1.17 -2.48 -16.08
C LYS A 168 2.31 -1.77 -16.82
N GLY A 169 2.72 -0.63 -16.28
CA GLY A 169 3.81 0.16 -16.82
C GLY A 169 3.48 0.96 -18.07
N ARG A 170 2.21 1.07 -18.52
CA ARG A 170 1.82 1.96 -19.62
C ARG A 170 1.58 3.39 -19.18
N TYR A 171 0.80 3.57 -18.12
CA TYR A 171 0.33 4.88 -17.68
C TYR A 171 1.22 5.45 -16.57
N ILE A 172 1.47 6.76 -16.62
CA ILE A 172 2.01 7.53 -15.49
C ILE A 172 0.89 8.42 -14.96
N ILE A 173 0.34 8.07 -13.80
CA ILE A 173 -0.72 8.85 -13.16
C ILE A 173 -0.16 10.22 -12.73
N TYR A 174 -0.81 11.29 -13.17
CA TYR A 174 -0.38 12.67 -12.93
C TYR A 174 -1.30 13.41 -11.95
N LYS A 175 -2.62 13.21 -12.02
CA LYS A 175 -3.56 13.71 -11.00
C LYS A 175 -4.81 12.83 -10.95
N ILE A 176 -5.56 12.88 -9.85
CA ILE A 176 -6.78 12.10 -9.66
C ILE A 176 -7.87 12.99 -9.11
N SER A 177 -9.08 12.90 -9.68
CA SER A 177 -10.28 13.53 -9.15
C SER A 177 -11.09 12.54 -8.32
N TYR A 178 -11.51 12.99 -7.15
CA TYR A 178 -12.32 12.24 -6.19
C TYR A 178 -13.67 12.94 -6.04
N GLN A 179 -14.75 12.21 -6.30
CA GLN A 179 -16.11 12.62 -5.99
C GLN A 179 -16.37 12.31 -4.52
N LEU A 180 -16.41 13.36 -3.69
CA LEU A 180 -16.71 13.25 -2.26
C LEU A 180 -18.14 13.72 -1.99
N ASN A 181 -18.60 13.57 -0.75
CA ASN A 181 -19.92 14.01 -0.33
C ASN A 181 -19.82 15.15 0.69
N ASP A 182 -20.81 16.05 0.70
CA ASP A 182 -20.98 17.13 1.69
C ASP A 182 -21.78 16.69 2.93
N ASN A 183 -22.41 15.51 2.83
CA ASN A 183 -23.07 14.77 3.90
C ASN A 183 -22.83 13.28 3.69
N GLY A 184 -22.97 12.45 4.72
CA GLY A 184 -22.83 11.01 4.54
C GLY A 184 -22.92 10.20 5.82
N GLU A 185 -23.18 8.91 5.65
CA GLU A 185 -23.04 7.92 6.72
C GLU A 185 -21.58 7.49 6.83
N PHE A 186 -21.11 7.30 8.06
CA PHE A 186 -19.76 6.80 8.30
C PHE A 186 -19.67 5.29 8.01
N SER A 187 -18.60 4.88 7.35
CA SER A 187 -18.32 3.46 7.13
C SER A 187 -17.81 2.82 8.44
N LEU A 188 -18.73 2.27 9.25
CA LEU A 188 -18.43 1.64 10.56
C LEU A 188 -18.52 0.10 10.50
N GLY A 189 -18.45 -0.47 9.30
CA GLY A 189 -18.58 -1.91 9.07
C GLY A 189 -17.40 -2.74 9.60
N TYR A 190 -16.25 -2.10 9.82
CA TYR A 190 -15.04 -2.79 10.28
C TYR A 190 -15.05 -3.03 11.79
N GLN A 191 -14.58 -4.20 12.25
CA GLN A 191 -14.69 -4.62 13.65
C GLN A 191 -14.05 -3.62 14.64
N ASP A 192 -12.91 -3.03 14.28
CA ASP A 192 -12.26 -2.02 15.14
C ASP A 192 -13.08 -0.72 15.26
N MET A 193 -14.06 -0.48 14.38
CA MET A 193 -14.94 0.70 14.36
C MET A 193 -16.32 0.41 14.96
N ALA A 194 -16.59 -0.83 15.39
CA ALA A 194 -17.93 -1.24 15.82
C ALA A 194 -18.45 -0.47 17.05
N TYR A 195 -17.55 0.01 17.93
CA TYR A 195 -17.91 0.78 19.12
C TYR A 195 -18.52 2.16 18.79
N PHE A 196 -18.35 2.65 17.57
CA PHE A 196 -18.92 3.92 17.12
C PHE A 196 -20.36 3.82 16.64
N ARG A 197 -20.91 2.61 16.48
CA ARG A 197 -22.27 2.43 15.93
C ARG A 197 -23.33 3.12 16.77
N ASP A 198 -23.10 3.25 18.07
CA ASP A 198 -24.03 3.87 19.02
C ASP A 198 -23.60 5.30 19.39
N ASP A 199 -22.56 5.85 18.76
CA ASP A 199 -22.07 7.20 19.05
C ASP A 199 -22.87 8.24 18.27
N VAL A 200 -23.65 9.04 19.00
CA VAL A 200 -24.51 10.08 18.42
C VAL A 200 -23.77 11.38 18.05
N ASN A 201 -22.50 11.51 18.43
CA ASN A 201 -21.68 12.71 18.20
C ASN A 201 -20.48 12.39 17.31
N LEU A 202 -20.73 11.72 16.19
CA LEU A 202 -19.71 11.44 15.19
C LEU A 202 -19.41 12.67 14.33
N SER A 203 -18.13 12.86 14.02
CA SER A 203 -17.64 13.87 13.09
C SER A 203 -16.48 13.28 12.29
N LEU A 204 -16.20 13.85 11.12
CA LEU A 204 -15.04 13.44 10.30
C LEU A 204 -13.73 13.51 11.09
N ASP A 205 -13.53 14.56 11.89
CA ASP A 205 -12.35 14.71 12.76
C ASP A 205 -12.24 13.58 13.80
N LYS A 206 -13.38 13.18 14.39
CA LYS A 206 -13.42 12.11 15.40
C LYS A 206 -13.12 10.75 14.79
N ILE A 207 -13.72 10.45 13.63
CA ILE A 207 -13.47 9.21 12.88
C ILE A 207 -12.00 9.15 12.45
N ARG A 208 -11.48 10.20 11.83
CA ARG A 208 -10.06 10.29 11.44
C ARG A 208 -9.13 10.11 12.64
N SER A 209 -9.38 10.79 13.76
CA SER A 209 -8.54 10.71 14.95
C SER A 209 -8.49 9.30 15.52
N GLU A 210 -9.63 8.61 15.55
CA GLU A 210 -9.65 7.24 16.07
C GLU A 210 -9.04 6.23 15.11
N ILE A 211 -9.20 6.39 13.80
CA ILE A 211 -8.44 5.59 12.82
C ILE A 211 -6.94 5.79 13.03
N ILE A 212 -6.47 7.04 13.18
CA ILE A 212 -5.07 7.32 13.46
C ILE A 212 -4.61 6.60 14.73
N LYS A 213 -5.40 6.63 15.81
CA LYS A 213 -5.09 5.93 17.06
C LYS A 213 -5.05 4.42 16.90
N ILE A 214 -6.03 3.82 16.21
CA ILE A 214 -6.04 2.38 15.92
C ILE A 214 -4.80 2.00 15.12
N ARG A 215 -4.45 2.80 14.11
CA ARG A 215 -3.28 2.56 13.25
C ARG A 215 -1.98 2.69 14.03
N THR A 216 -1.78 3.76 14.80
CA THR A 216 -0.53 3.97 15.57
C THR A 216 -0.35 2.97 16.71
N ASN A 217 -1.45 2.40 17.24
CA ASN A 217 -1.37 1.28 18.18
C ASN A 217 -0.86 -0.01 17.54
N LYS A 218 -1.16 -0.24 16.25
CA LYS A 218 -0.84 -1.48 15.52
C LYS A 218 0.41 -1.38 14.65
N LEU A 219 0.67 -0.20 14.09
CA LEU A 219 1.67 0.05 13.06
C LEU A 219 2.72 1.01 13.62
N PRO A 220 4.02 0.68 13.50
CA PRO A 220 5.07 1.60 13.89
C PRO A 220 5.23 2.70 12.85
N ASP A 221 5.58 3.90 13.31
CA ASP A 221 6.01 4.98 12.41
C ASP A 221 7.26 4.53 11.64
N TYR A 222 7.19 4.54 10.31
CA TYR A 222 8.28 4.12 9.44
C TYR A 222 9.50 5.04 9.54
N ASN A 223 9.34 6.29 9.98
CA ASN A 223 10.48 7.18 10.22
C ASN A 223 11.30 6.75 11.44
N VAL A 224 10.65 6.14 12.43
CA VAL A 224 11.29 5.61 13.64
C VAL A 224 11.80 4.19 13.39
N LEU A 225 10.92 3.33 12.86
CA LEU A 225 11.16 1.91 12.62
C LEU A 225 10.76 1.56 11.18
N PRO A 226 11.71 1.65 10.23
CA PRO A 226 11.42 1.55 8.81
C PRO A 226 10.68 0.26 8.44
N ASN A 227 9.60 0.42 7.66
CA ASN A 227 8.70 -0.64 7.22
C ASN A 227 7.92 -0.22 5.97
N VAL A 228 7.26 -1.18 5.31
CA VAL A 228 6.38 -0.95 4.15
C VAL A 228 4.93 -1.32 4.46
N GLY A 229 4.53 -1.18 5.73
CA GLY A 229 3.22 -1.62 6.20
C GLY A 229 3.09 -3.14 6.24
N SER A 230 1.91 -3.64 5.86
CA SER A 230 1.64 -5.08 5.84
C SER A 230 2.45 -5.75 4.74
N PHE A 231 3.40 -6.59 5.14
CA PHE A 231 4.37 -7.19 4.22
C PHE A 231 3.80 -8.38 3.46
N PHE A 232 2.83 -9.11 4.03
CA PHE A 232 2.23 -10.28 3.42
C PHE A 232 0.75 -10.10 3.18
N LYS A 233 0.27 -10.60 2.03
CA LYS A 233 -1.16 -10.64 1.70
C LYS A 233 -1.87 -11.66 2.58
N ASN A 234 -3.15 -11.41 2.85
CA ASN A 234 -4.02 -12.43 3.44
C ASN A 234 -4.29 -13.55 2.44
N LEU A 235 -4.42 -14.79 2.92
CA LEU A 235 -4.71 -15.94 2.09
C LEU A 235 -6.20 -16.00 1.77
N VAL A 236 -6.53 -16.58 0.61
CA VAL A 236 -7.86 -17.05 0.26
C VAL A 236 -7.70 -18.53 -0.02
N LEU A 237 -8.29 -19.37 0.83
CA LEU A 237 -8.13 -20.82 0.79
C LEU A 237 -9.47 -21.48 0.47
N GLU A 238 -9.44 -22.60 -0.23
CA GLU A 238 -10.61 -23.47 -0.34
C GLU A 238 -10.95 -24.07 1.03
N LYS A 239 -12.22 -24.42 1.27
CA LYS A 239 -12.67 -25.02 2.54
C LYS A 239 -11.81 -26.20 2.99
N SER A 240 -11.44 -27.09 2.08
CA SER A 240 -10.61 -28.28 2.39
C SER A 240 -9.20 -27.91 2.86
N GLU A 241 -8.56 -26.92 2.22
CA GLU A 241 -7.26 -26.39 2.63
C GLU A 241 -7.35 -25.71 3.99
N PHE A 242 -8.42 -24.95 4.23
CA PHE A 242 -8.67 -24.29 5.50
C PHE A 242 -8.86 -25.30 6.64
N THR A 243 -9.61 -26.39 6.42
CA THR A 243 -9.76 -27.45 7.44
C THR A 243 -8.41 -28.07 7.80
N ASN A 244 -7.58 -28.41 6.81
CA ASN A 244 -6.24 -28.97 7.05
C ASN A 244 -5.34 -27.98 7.81
N LEU A 245 -5.39 -26.70 7.45
CA LEU A 245 -4.69 -25.63 8.16
C LEU A 245 -5.10 -25.57 9.63
N VAL A 246 -6.40 -25.65 9.92
CA VAL A 246 -6.92 -25.59 11.30
C VAL A 246 -6.45 -26.80 12.12
N GLU A 247 -6.45 -28.01 11.56
CA GLU A 247 -5.92 -29.19 12.28
C GLU A 247 -4.43 -29.04 12.61
N LYS A 248 -3.60 -28.67 11.64
CA LYS A 248 -2.18 -28.40 11.90
C LYS A 248 -1.95 -27.28 12.90
N ALA A 249 -2.78 -26.24 12.87
CA ALA A 249 -2.70 -25.15 13.84
C ALA A 249 -3.04 -25.61 15.27
N LYS A 250 -3.95 -26.57 15.45
CA LYS A 250 -4.28 -27.13 16.77
C LYS A 250 -3.10 -27.87 17.39
N ASP A 251 -2.33 -28.60 16.57
CA ASP A 251 -1.12 -29.30 17.01
C ASP A 251 -0.04 -28.33 17.54
N ILE A 252 -0.06 -27.08 17.07
CA ILE A 252 0.87 -26.03 17.49
C ILE A 252 0.35 -25.26 18.71
N ASP A 253 -0.87 -24.71 18.63
CA ASP A 253 -1.50 -23.93 19.68
C ASP A 253 -3.03 -23.97 19.51
N ALA A 254 -3.68 -24.84 20.28
CA ALA A 254 -5.14 -25.01 20.25
C ALA A 254 -5.93 -23.71 20.51
N LYS A 255 -5.41 -22.79 21.34
CA LYS A 255 -6.11 -21.53 21.63
C LYS A 255 -6.05 -20.57 20.44
N LYS A 256 -4.89 -20.45 19.80
CA LYS A 256 -4.74 -19.62 18.59
C LYS A 256 -5.46 -20.24 17.40
N ALA A 257 -5.52 -21.56 17.30
CA ALA A 257 -6.28 -22.27 16.26
C ALA A 257 -7.78 -21.97 16.35
N GLU A 258 -8.34 -21.79 17.54
CA GLU A 258 -9.75 -21.42 17.71
C GLU A 258 -10.06 -20.05 17.07
N LYS A 259 -9.11 -19.11 17.13
CA LYS A 259 -9.26 -17.81 16.45
C LYS A 259 -9.26 -17.95 14.93
N LEU A 260 -8.67 -18.98 14.33
CA LEU A 260 -8.79 -19.21 12.90
C LEU A 260 -10.23 -19.58 12.52
N LYS A 261 -10.91 -20.39 13.33
CA LYS A 261 -12.28 -20.83 13.07
C LYS A 261 -13.28 -19.67 13.01
N SER A 262 -13.03 -18.55 13.68
CA SER A 262 -13.91 -17.37 13.58
C SER A 262 -13.92 -16.74 12.18
N PHE A 263 -12.99 -17.13 11.30
CA PHE A 263 -12.97 -16.71 9.90
C PHE A 263 -13.67 -17.68 8.97
N GLU A 264 -14.09 -18.85 9.45
CA GLU A 264 -14.87 -19.79 8.66
C GLU A 264 -16.16 -19.12 8.17
N THR A 265 -16.46 -19.31 6.89
CA THR A 265 -17.65 -18.71 6.27
C THR A 265 -18.47 -19.78 5.57
N SER A 266 -19.73 -19.48 5.29
CA SER A 266 -20.57 -20.35 4.47
C SER A 266 -20.12 -20.46 3.01
N ARG A 267 -19.27 -19.53 2.53
CA ARG A 267 -18.74 -19.50 1.16
C ARG A 267 -17.70 -20.59 0.93
N ASP A 268 -17.42 -20.91 -0.34
CA ASP A 268 -16.48 -21.99 -0.70
C ASP A 268 -15.03 -21.67 -0.35
N THR A 269 -14.70 -20.38 -0.32
CA THR A 269 -13.39 -19.89 0.08
C THR A 269 -13.43 -19.17 1.42
N VAL A 270 -12.33 -19.26 2.17
CA VAL A 270 -12.12 -18.59 3.45
C VAL A 270 -10.94 -17.62 3.34
N LYS A 271 -11.15 -16.36 3.75
CA LYS A 271 -10.08 -15.36 3.83
C LYS A 271 -9.37 -15.48 5.18
N VAL A 272 -8.12 -15.95 5.17
CA VAL A 272 -7.34 -16.20 6.39
C VAL A 272 -6.36 -15.05 6.64
N PRO A 273 -6.38 -14.42 7.83
CA PRO A 273 -5.39 -13.40 8.18
C PRO A 273 -3.99 -13.99 8.34
N THR A 274 -3.06 -13.62 7.46
CA THR A 274 -1.68 -14.11 7.50
C THR A 274 -0.95 -13.71 8.80
N ALA A 275 -1.40 -12.62 9.44
CA ALA A 275 -0.93 -12.20 10.76
C ALA A 275 -1.05 -13.32 11.81
N LEU A 276 -2.16 -14.08 11.78
CA LEU A 276 -2.40 -15.18 12.72
C LEU A 276 -1.47 -16.35 12.46
N LEU A 277 -1.15 -16.64 11.19
CA LEU A 277 -0.25 -17.73 10.81
C LEU A 277 1.18 -17.46 11.27
N ILE A 278 1.65 -16.22 11.09
CA ILE A 278 2.96 -15.76 11.57
C ILE A 278 3.04 -15.85 13.11
N ASP A 279 1.99 -15.42 13.82
CA ASP A 279 1.92 -15.49 15.29
C ASP A 279 1.85 -16.94 15.79
N LEU A 280 1.06 -17.80 15.14
CA LEU A 280 1.00 -19.24 15.39
C LEU A 280 2.37 -19.90 15.26
N CYS A 281 3.14 -19.51 14.24
CA CYS A 281 4.49 -20.05 14.03
C CYS A 281 5.54 -19.48 15.01
N GLY A 282 5.16 -18.58 15.91
CA GLY A 282 6.04 -17.97 16.91
C GLY A 282 6.95 -16.86 16.36
N LEU A 283 6.62 -16.31 15.19
CA LEU A 283 7.49 -15.35 14.50
C LEU A 283 7.17 -13.88 14.83
N LYS A 284 6.04 -13.59 15.48
CA LYS A 284 5.72 -12.22 15.92
C LYS A 284 6.75 -11.74 16.93
N GLY A 285 7.42 -10.62 16.64
CA GLY A 285 8.52 -10.09 17.46
C GLY A 285 9.89 -10.72 17.18
N TYR A 286 9.97 -11.71 16.28
CA TYR A 286 11.24 -12.34 15.90
C TYR A 286 12.16 -11.32 15.21
N LYS A 287 13.45 -11.33 15.55
CA LYS A 287 14.47 -10.46 14.95
C LYS A 287 15.64 -11.30 14.47
N ALA A 288 15.97 -11.17 13.19
CA ALA A 288 17.29 -11.52 12.66
C ALA A 288 18.23 -10.32 12.84
N GLU A 289 19.40 -10.32 12.19
CA GLU A 289 20.41 -9.28 12.34
C GLU A 289 19.87 -7.87 12.06
N ASN A 290 19.36 -7.62 10.84
CA ASN A 290 18.86 -6.30 10.43
C ASN A 290 17.33 -6.23 10.33
N ILE A 291 16.71 -7.35 9.95
CA ILE A 291 15.29 -7.45 9.64
C ILE A 291 14.57 -8.26 10.72
N GLY A 292 13.34 -7.89 11.02
CA GLY A 292 12.51 -8.61 11.99
C GLY A 292 11.02 -8.41 11.76
N ILE A 293 10.20 -8.97 12.63
CA ILE A 293 8.75 -8.74 12.67
C ILE A 293 8.43 -7.89 13.90
N TYR A 294 7.59 -6.88 13.71
CA TYR A 294 7.17 -5.99 14.79
C TYR A 294 6.42 -6.74 15.88
N GLU A 295 6.77 -6.47 17.14
CA GLU A 295 6.21 -7.16 18.31
C GLU A 295 4.70 -6.97 18.48
N LYS A 296 4.16 -5.82 18.06
CA LYS A 296 2.74 -5.50 18.20
C LYS A 296 1.89 -5.98 17.03
N HIS A 297 2.49 -6.29 15.87
CA HIS A 297 1.74 -6.70 14.69
C HIS A 297 2.54 -7.57 13.72
N ALA A 298 2.09 -8.82 13.57
CA ALA A 298 2.83 -9.88 12.88
C ALA A 298 3.00 -9.69 11.36
N LEU A 299 2.18 -8.86 10.70
CA LEU A 299 2.37 -8.54 9.27
C LEU A 299 3.46 -7.50 9.01
N ILE A 300 3.97 -6.82 10.03
CA ILE A 300 4.89 -5.70 9.82
C ILE A 300 6.31 -6.20 9.93
N VAL A 301 6.96 -6.34 8.78
CA VAL A 301 8.40 -6.57 8.69
C VAL A 301 9.11 -5.23 8.84
N ILE A 302 10.13 -5.18 9.68
CA ILE A 302 10.84 -3.97 10.10
C ILE A 302 12.33 -4.09 9.81
N ASN A 303 12.94 -3.00 9.35
CA ASN A 303 14.39 -2.82 9.31
C ASN A 303 14.84 -2.20 10.64
N HIS A 304 14.99 -3.05 11.66
CA HIS A 304 15.16 -2.60 13.05
C HIS A 304 16.55 -2.03 13.33
N SER A 305 17.57 -2.44 12.56
CA SER A 305 18.92 -1.89 12.65
C SER A 305 19.10 -0.60 11.84
N LYS A 306 18.17 -0.29 10.92
CA LYS A 306 18.29 0.74 9.86
C LYS A 306 19.44 0.52 8.88
N LYS A 307 20.09 -0.66 8.93
CA LYS A 307 21.23 -1.04 8.09
C LYS A 307 20.92 -2.24 7.20
N GLY A 308 19.68 -2.72 7.21
CA GLY A 308 19.25 -3.82 6.36
C GLY A 308 19.43 -3.52 4.88
N THR A 309 19.65 -4.59 4.12
CA THR A 309 19.76 -4.60 2.66
C THR A 309 18.51 -5.22 2.03
N CYS A 310 18.30 -5.01 0.73
CA CYS A 310 17.27 -5.72 -0.02
C CYS A 310 17.48 -7.23 0.08
N GLN A 311 18.74 -7.69 0.06
CA GLN A 311 19.07 -9.09 0.23
C GLN A 311 18.63 -9.64 1.61
N ASP A 312 18.88 -8.89 2.70
CA ASP A 312 18.41 -9.28 4.04
C ASP A 312 16.88 -9.46 4.08
N VAL A 313 16.16 -8.57 3.40
CA VAL A 313 14.69 -8.64 3.32
C VAL A 313 14.24 -9.88 2.56
N LEU A 314 14.89 -10.19 1.44
CA LEU A 314 14.57 -11.37 0.63
C LEU A 314 14.82 -12.67 1.40
N ASP A 315 15.94 -12.76 2.10
CA ASP A 315 16.28 -13.95 2.87
C ASP A 315 15.38 -14.10 4.09
N PHE A 316 15.06 -13.00 4.77
CA PHE A 316 14.07 -12.99 5.85
C PHE A 316 12.68 -13.40 5.35
N THR A 317 12.27 -12.93 4.16
CA THR A 317 10.99 -13.28 3.54
C THR A 317 10.91 -14.79 3.30
N LYS A 318 11.96 -15.39 2.70
CA LYS A 318 12.04 -16.84 2.47
C LYS A 318 12.00 -17.61 3.79
N PHE A 319 12.73 -17.15 4.81
CA PHE A 319 12.71 -17.76 6.13
C PHE A 319 11.29 -17.82 6.73
N VAL A 320 10.55 -16.71 6.67
CA VAL A 320 9.17 -16.65 7.17
C VAL A 320 8.24 -17.54 6.35
N GLN A 321 8.36 -17.53 5.02
CA GLN A 321 7.58 -18.38 4.12
C GLN A 321 7.80 -19.87 4.43
N ASN A 322 9.06 -20.31 4.50
CA ASN A 322 9.40 -21.70 4.81
C ASN A 322 8.93 -22.10 6.20
N SER A 323 9.12 -21.24 7.21
CA SER A 323 8.66 -21.51 8.58
C SER A 323 7.16 -21.75 8.68
N ILE A 324 6.36 -21.03 7.88
CA ILE A 324 4.92 -21.21 7.82
C ILE A 324 4.55 -22.45 7.00
N TYR A 325 5.20 -22.66 5.86
CA TYR A 325 4.96 -23.83 5.03
C TYR A 325 5.27 -25.14 5.76
N ASP A 326 6.41 -25.22 6.43
CA ASP A 326 6.85 -26.43 7.14
C ASP A 326 5.89 -26.78 8.30
N LYS A 327 5.37 -25.76 9.00
CA LYS A 327 4.46 -25.95 10.15
C LYS A 327 3.00 -26.13 9.77
N LEU A 328 2.53 -25.39 8.77
CA LEU A 328 1.10 -25.26 8.45
C LEU A 328 0.73 -25.76 7.05
N GLY A 329 1.70 -26.01 6.18
CA GLY A 329 1.50 -26.50 4.81
C GLY A 329 0.88 -25.49 3.85
N VAL A 330 0.88 -24.19 4.19
CA VAL A 330 0.34 -23.12 3.35
C VAL A 330 1.42 -22.14 2.95
N MET A 331 1.39 -21.67 1.71
CA MET A 331 2.32 -20.66 1.21
C MET A 331 1.75 -19.26 1.38
N ILE A 332 2.57 -18.33 1.90
CA ILE A 332 2.22 -16.91 1.99
C ILE A 332 3.02 -16.10 0.97
N TYR A 333 2.49 -14.95 0.56
CA TYR A 333 3.08 -14.14 -0.50
C TYR A 333 3.25 -12.69 -0.07
N PRO A 334 4.39 -12.06 -0.39
CA PRO A 334 4.59 -10.66 -0.09
C PRO A 334 3.58 -9.77 -0.87
N GLU A 335 3.17 -8.67 -0.24
CA GLU A 335 2.47 -7.55 -0.87
C GLU A 335 3.43 -6.59 -1.59
N PRO A 336 4.56 -6.15 -1.00
CA PRO A 336 5.48 -5.27 -1.70
C PRO A 336 6.21 -6.03 -2.81
N THR A 337 6.54 -5.30 -3.88
CA THR A 337 7.34 -5.84 -4.97
C THR A 337 8.77 -5.35 -4.88
N VAL A 338 9.72 -6.21 -5.27
CA VAL A 338 11.11 -5.78 -5.48
C VAL A 338 11.22 -5.04 -6.82
N ILE A 339 11.96 -3.94 -6.83
CA ILE A 339 12.26 -3.15 -8.04
C ILE A 339 13.78 -3.01 -8.22
N ASN A 340 14.24 -3.14 -9.47
CA ASN A 340 15.63 -3.16 -9.89
C ASN A 340 15.85 -2.53 -11.28
#